data_AF-A0A2E8MIW2-F1
#
_entry.id   AF-A0A2E8MIW2-F1
#
_cell.length_a   1.000
_cell.length_b   1.000
_cell.length_c   1.000
_cell.angle_alpha   90.00
_cell.angle_beta   90.00
_cell.angle_gamma   90.00
#
_symmetry.space_group_name_H-M   'P 1'
#
loop_
_entity.id
_entity.type
_entity.pdbx_description
1 polymer ?
#
loop_
_entity_poly.entity_id
_entity_poly.type
_entity_poly.pdbx_seq_one_letter_code
_entity_poly.pdbx_strand_id
1 'polypeptide(L)'
;MGPISGEEFRWAMENLDLTAERIAELGATDVLPPFKITCADHEGGGSARFQQWDGNAWHFITDWVEPMKDITRPMIEASAAAYAKEKGITPRSGMSMGSDCG
;
A
#
# COMPACT_ATOMS: atom_id res chain seq x y z
N MET A 1 -4.21 -28.50 -3.19
CA MET A 1 -4.14 -27.03 -3.32
C MET A 1 -4.06 -26.70 -4.80
N GLY A 2 -5.04 -25.97 -5.32
CA GLY A 2 -5.03 -25.49 -6.70
C GLY A 2 -4.26 -24.17 -6.85
N PRO A 3 -4.15 -23.62 -8.07
CA PRO A 3 -3.62 -22.29 -8.27
C PRO A 3 -4.52 -21.22 -7.61
N ILE A 4 -3.91 -20.12 -7.18
CA ILE A 4 -4.60 -18.97 -6.58
C ILE A 4 -5.46 -18.29 -7.67
N SER A 5 -6.75 -18.09 -7.38
CA SER A 5 -7.66 -17.33 -8.24
C SER A 5 -7.46 -15.82 -8.08
N GLY A 6 -8.02 -15.03 -9.00
CA GLY A 6 -7.94 -13.57 -8.92
C GLY A 6 -8.61 -12.99 -7.66
N GLU A 7 -9.71 -13.58 -7.22
CA GLU A 7 -10.42 -13.15 -6.00
C GLU A 7 -9.61 -13.44 -4.74
N GLU A 8 -9.00 -14.62 -4.66
CA GLU A 8 -8.11 -14.99 -3.56
C GLU A 8 -6.85 -14.11 -3.53
N PHE A 9 -6.27 -13.80 -4.69
CA PHE A 9 -5.12 -12.89 -4.77
C PHE A 9 -5.48 -11.48 -4.32
N ARG A 10 -6.60 -10.92 -4.80
CA ARG A 10 -7.10 -9.61 -4.35
C ARG A 10 -7.28 -9.62 -2.84
N TRP A 11 -7.95 -10.64 -2.29
CA TRP A 11 -8.15 -10.75 -0.85
C TRP A 11 -6.81 -10.79 -0.09
N ALA A 12 -5.85 -11.58 -0.56
CA ALA A 12 -4.54 -11.67 0.08
C ALA A 12 -3.81 -10.32 0.10
N MET A 13 -3.85 -9.58 -1.02
CA MET A 13 -3.25 -8.25 -1.11
C MET A 13 -3.97 -7.24 -0.22
N GLU A 14 -5.31 -7.23 -0.21
CA GLU A 14 -6.13 -6.35 0.66
C GLU A 14 -6.05 -6.68 2.16
N ASN A 15 -5.32 -7.75 2.52
CA ASN A 15 -5.05 -8.14 3.90
C ASN A 15 -3.54 -8.29 4.18
N LEU A 16 -2.68 -7.79 3.29
CA LEU A 16 -1.24 -7.87 3.45
C LEU A 16 -0.78 -6.88 4.52
N ASP A 17 -0.19 -7.40 5.59
CA ASP A 17 0.33 -6.64 6.73
C ASP A 17 1.78 -7.07 6.99
N LEU A 18 2.74 -6.23 6.58
CA LEU A 18 4.16 -6.45 6.84
C LEU A 18 4.59 -5.59 8.01
N THR A 19 4.57 -6.18 9.20
CA THR A 19 5.09 -5.55 10.42
C THR A 19 6.62 -5.48 10.38
N ALA A 20 7.22 -4.66 11.25
CA ALA A 20 8.68 -4.56 11.36
C ALA A 20 9.32 -5.93 11.69
N GLU A 21 8.69 -6.72 12.54
CA GLU A 21 9.13 -8.07 12.91
C GLU A 21 9.11 -8.99 11.68
N ARG A 22 8.00 -8.97 10.92
CA ARG A 22 7.88 -9.81 9.73
C ARG A 22 8.89 -9.42 8.65
N ILE A 23 9.16 -8.13 8.49
CA ILE A 23 10.19 -7.62 7.58
C ILE A 23 11.59 -8.07 8.01
N ALA A 24 11.88 -8.06 9.31
CA ALA A 24 13.15 -8.54 9.85
C ALA A 24 13.34 -10.05 9.61
N GLU A 25 12.30 -10.86 9.81
CA GLU A 25 12.32 -12.31 9.49
C GLU A 25 12.60 -12.58 8.01
N LEU A 26 12.16 -11.68 7.13
CA LEU A 26 12.40 -11.75 5.69
C LEU A 26 13.78 -11.21 5.27
N GLY A 27 14.55 -10.62 6.20
CA GLY A 27 15.84 -10.00 5.90
C GLY A 27 15.73 -8.69 5.12
N ALA A 28 14.60 -7.97 5.24
CA ALA A 28 14.24 -6.84 4.38
C ALA A 28 14.19 -5.48 5.11
N THR A 29 14.75 -5.37 6.32
CA THR A 29 14.65 -4.19 7.19
C THR A 29 15.04 -2.86 6.53
N ASP A 30 16.07 -2.86 5.68
CA ASP A 30 16.54 -1.66 4.97
C ASP A 30 16.04 -1.56 3.53
N VAL A 31 15.18 -2.49 3.12
CA VAL A 31 14.60 -2.55 1.77
C VAL A 31 13.24 -1.88 1.73
N LEU A 32 12.41 -2.09 2.74
CA LEU A 32 11.05 -1.54 2.83
C LEU A 32 10.64 -1.19 4.27
N PRO A 33 9.83 -0.14 4.47
CA PRO A 33 9.23 0.15 5.77
C PRO A 33 8.05 -0.81 6.07
N PRO A 34 7.60 -0.90 7.33
CA PRO A 34 6.32 -1.53 7.64
C PRO A 34 5.17 -0.90 6.85
N PHE A 35 4.26 -1.73 6.34
CA PHE A 35 3.09 -1.26 5.60
C PHE A 35 1.93 -2.25 5.74
N LYS A 36 0.72 -1.74 5.53
CA LYS A 36 -0.51 -2.53 5.57
C LYS A 36 -1.46 -2.10 4.46
N ILE A 37 -1.71 -3.00 3.53
CA ILE A 37 -2.71 -2.79 2.49
C ILE A 37 -4.09 -3.17 3.05
N THR A 38 -5.07 -2.33 2.75
CA THR A 38 -6.49 -2.60 3.01
C THR A 38 -7.25 -2.34 1.72
N CYS A 39 -8.50 -2.76 1.59
CA CYS A 39 -9.23 -2.33 0.39
C CYS A 39 -9.41 -0.81 0.30
N ALA A 40 -9.62 -0.11 1.42
CA ALA A 40 -9.75 1.35 1.41
C ALA A 40 -8.42 2.07 1.13
N ASP A 41 -7.29 1.35 1.20
CA ASP A 41 -5.94 1.85 0.93
C ASP A 41 -5.10 0.77 0.23
N HIS A 42 -5.14 0.79 -1.11
CA HIS A 42 -4.34 -0.09 -1.98
C HIS A 42 -2.85 0.30 -2.07
N GLU A 43 -2.43 1.39 -1.44
CA GLU A 43 -1.01 1.76 -1.30
C GLU A 43 -0.42 1.16 -0.01
N GLY A 44 -1.19 1.24 1.08
CA GLY A 44 -0.90 0.62 2.37
C GLY A 44 0.25 1.23 3.17
N GLY A 45 0.90 2.26 2.62
CA GLY A 45 2.08 2.89 3.20
C GLY A 45 2.38 4.16 2.42
N GLY A 46 3.56 4.23 1.81
CA GLY A 46 3.98 5.32 0.92
C GLY A 46 5.25 6.04 1.36
N SER A 47 5.94 5.56 2.40
CA SER A 47 7.17 6.18 2.87
C SER A 47 8.31 5.99 1.85
N ALA A 48 9.12 7.03 1.68
CA ALA A 48 10.28 7.01 0.80
C ALA A 48 11.56 7.35 1.58
N ARG A 49 12.71 6.89 1.10
CA ARG A 49 14.03 7.30 1.60
C ARG A 49 14.82 7.90 0.46
N PHE A 50 15.59 8.95 0.76
CA PHE A 50 16.49 9.54 -0.22
C PHE A 50 17.87 8.93 -0.12
N GLN A 51 18.42 8.59 -1.28
CA GLN A 51 19.78 8.15 -1.45
C GLN A 51 20.55 9.16 -2.28
N GLN A 52 21.82 9.37 -1.94
CA GLN A 52 22.73 10.22 -2.68
C GLN A 52 23.91 9.41 -3.21
N TRP A 53 24.26 9.64 -4.48
CA TRP A 53 25.44 9.08 -5.12
C TRP A 53 26.67 9.94 -4.80
N ASP A 54 27.73 9.33 -4.29
CA ASP A 54 28.99 10.02 -3.95
C ASP A 54 30.07 9.95 -5.03
N GLY A 55 29.80 9.25 -6.16
CA GLY A 55 30.78 8.94 -7.20
C GLY A 55 31.20 7.47 -7.25
N ASN A 56 30.94 6.69 -6.19
CA ASN A 56 31.31 5.28 -6.06
C ASN A 56 30.19 4.40 -5.49
N ALA A 57 29.37 4.94 -4.57
CA ALA A 57 28.27 4.22 -3.94
C ALA A 57 27.05 5.15 -3.71
N TRP A 58 25.89 4.51 -3.57
CA TRP A 58 24.68 5.15 -3.06
C TRP A 58 24.64 5.07 -1.54
N HIS A 59 24.33 6.19 -0.89
CA HIS A 59 24.19 6.27 0.56
C HIS A 59 22.82 6.80 0.92
N PHE A 60 22.16 6.19 1.90
CA PHE A 60 20.97 6.77 2.50
C PHE A 60 21.35 8.06 3.24
N ILE A 61 20.64 9.15 2.93
CA ILE A 61 20.86 10.47 3.54
C ILE A 61 19.67 10.93 4.38
N THR A 62 18.59 10.16 4.41
CA THR A 62 17.42 10.37 5.25
C THR A 62 16.94 9.05 5.84
N ASP A 63 16.22 9.13 6.96
CA ASP A 63 15.30 8.08 7.39
C ASP A 63 14.09 7.99 6.45
N TRP A 64 13.14 7.09 6.76
CA TRP A 64 11.86 7.03 6.06
C TRP A 64 11.11 8.36 6.22
N VAL A 65 10.71 8.94 5.09
CA VAL A 65 9.93 10.15 4.98
C VAL A 65 8.49 9.74 4.65
N GLU A 66 7.58 10.09 5.55
CA GLU A 66 6.15 9.79 5.39
C GLU A 66 5.47 10.71 4.36
N PRO A 67 4.49 10.19 3.61
CA PRO A 67 3.68 11.01 2.71
C PRO A 67 2.77 11.97 3.48
N MET A 68 2.49 13.13 2.90
CA MET A 68 1.53 14.12 3.42
C MET A 68 0.08 13.67 3.17
N LYS A 69 -0.33 12.57 3.81
CA LYS A 69 -1.65 11.94 3.58
C LYS A 69 -2.81 12.86 3.90
N ASP A 70 -2.66 13.77 4.87
CA ASP A 70 -3.65 14.79 5.20
C ASP A 70 -3.97 15.73 4.02
N ILE A 71 -3.01 15.94 3.13
CA ILE A 71 -3.17 16.72 1.90
C ILE A 71 -3.57 15.83 0.73
N THR A 72 -2.90 14.70 0.53
CA THR A 72 -3.06 13.89 -0.69
C THR A 72 -4.29 12.99 -0.65
N ARG A 73 -4.70 12.47 0.51
CA ARG A 73 -5.83 11.54 0.62
C ARG A 73 -7.15 12.15 0.13
N PRO A 74 -7.54 13.39 0.51
CA PRO A 74 -8.75 14.02 -0.04
C PRO A 74 -8.70 14.18 -1.57
N MET A 75 -7.52 14.45 -2.13
CA MET A 75 -7.36 14.57 -3.58
C MET A 75 -7.53 13.22 -4.29
N ILE A 76 -6.97 12.15 -3.71
CA ILE A 76 -7.11 10.78 -4.20
C ILE A 76 -8.57 10.35 -4.19
N GLU A 77 -9.28 10.57 -3.07
CA GLU A 77 -10.70 10.20 -2.95
C GLU A 77 -11.59 10.99 -3.91
N ALA A 78 -11.35 12.30 -4.07
CA ALA A 78 -12.07 13.11 -5.04
C ALA A 78 -11.85 12.63 -6.49
N SER A 79 -10.60 12.32 -6.84
CA SER A 79 -10.25 11.78 -8.16
C SER A 79 -10.90 10.41 -8.41
N ALA A 80 -10.82 9.49 -7.44
CA ALA A 80 -11.42 8.17 -7.53
C ALA A 80 -12.95 8.23 -7.65
N ALA A 81 -13.62 9.10 -6.88
CA ALA A 81 -15.05 9.31 -6.96
C ALA A 81 -15.49 9.89 -8.31
N ALA A 82 -14.74 10.85 -8.85
CA ALA A 82 -14.99 11.42 -10.17
C ALA A 82 -14.88 10.35 -11.27
N TYR A 83 -13.82 9.54 -11.22
CA TYR A 83 -13.63 8.43 -12.15
C TYR A 83 -14.75 7.39 -12.05
N ALA A 84 -15.13 7.00 -10.83
CA ALA A 84 -16.22 6.05 -10.62
C ALA A 84 -17.54 6.55 -11.21
N LYS A 85 -17.86 7.83 -11.02
CA LYS A 85 -19.02 8.47 -11.64
C LYS A 85 -18.95 8.48 -13.16
N GLU A 86 -17.81 8.85 -13.75
CA GLU A 86 -17.63 8.89 -15.20
C GLU A 86 -17.84 7.51 -15.84
N LYS A 87 -17.33 6.47 -15.19
CA LYS A 87 -17.39 5.09 -15.70
C LYS A 87 -18.63 4.30 -15.25
N GLY A 88 -19.52 4.91 -14.47
CA GLY A 88 -20.68 4.21 -13.90
C GLY A 88 -20.30 3.06 -12.96
N ILE A 89 -19.17 3.18 -12.26
CA ILE A 89 -18.69 2.20 -11.28
C ILE A 89 -19.32 2.53 -9.93
N THR A 90 -19.95 1.53 -9.30
CA THR A 90 -20.36 1.61 -7.90
C THR A 90 -19.18 1.23 -7.00
N PRO A 91 -18.70 2.14 -6.13
CA PRO A 91 -17.66 1.80 -5.17
C PRO A 91 -18.08 0.63 -4.27
N ARG A 92 -17.13 -0.24 -3.95
CA ARG A 92 -17.40 -1.38 -3.06
C ARG A 92 -17.67 -0.89 -1.64
N SER A 93 -18.48 -1.65 -0.89
CA SER A 93 -18.86 -1.33 0.49
C SER A 93 -19.25 -2.58 1.27
N GLY A 94 -19.10 -2.54 2.59
CA GLY A 94 -19.55 -3.59 3.51
C GLY A 94 -18.49 -4.65 3.77
N MET A 95 -18.86 -5.73 4.45
CA MET A 95 -17.97 -6.85 4.75
C MET A 95 -18.24 -8.00 3.80
N SER A 96 -17.21 -8.49 3.10
CA SER A 96 -17.22 -9.86 2.57
C SER A 96 -15.83 -10.47 2.67
N MET A 97 -15.81 -11.81 2.76
CA MET A 97 -14.61 -12.62 3.03
C MET A 97 -13.78 -12.15 4.26
N GLY A 98 -14.41 -11.47 5.23
CA GLY A 98 -13.74 -11.00 6.45
C GLY A 98 -12.91 -9.70 6.30
N SER A 99 -12.93 -9.04 5.14
CA SER A 99 -12.30 -7.73 4.92
C SER A 99 -13.36 -6.64 4.69
N ASP A 100 -13.09 -5.44 5.23
CA ASP A 100 -13.90 -4.27 4.93
C ASP A 100 -13.63 -3.80 3.49
N CYS A 101 -14.71 -3.76 2.70
CA CYS A 101 -14.89 -3.44 1.27
C CYS A 101 -15.63 -4.49 0.43
N GLY A 102 -16.31 -5.47 1.01
CA GLY A 102 -17.04 -6.47 0.23
C GLY A 102 -16.09 -7.39 -0.52
#